data_AF-A0A101IVF8-F1
#
_entry.id   AF-A0A101IVF8-F1
#
_cell.length_a   1.000
_cell.length_b   1.000
_cell.length_c   1.000
_cell.angle_alpha   90.00
_cell.angle_beta   90.00
_cell.angle_gamma   90.00
#
_symmetry.space_group_name_H-M   'P 1'
#
loop_
_entity.id
_entity.type
_entity.pdbx_description
1 polymer ?
#
loop_
_entity_poly.entity_id
_entity_poly.type
_entity_poly.pdbx_seq_one_letter_code
_entity_poly.pdbx_strand_id
1 'polypeptide(L)' 'MTHKDIVKESSLAPRTVRYALKRLKEQGLILEKFNFRDARQIIYECRNMDSQRATA' A
#
# COMPACT_ATOMS: atom_id res chain seq x y z
N MET A 1 4.09 4.57 -1.64
CA MET A 1 4.58 4.81 -0.25
C MET A 1 5.37 3.60 0.22
N THR A 2 6.46 3.75 0.99
CA THR A 2 7.17 2.57 1.54
C THR A 2 6.50 2.09 2.83
N HIS A 3 6.77 0.86 3.25
CA HIS A 3 6.30 0.34 4.54
C HIS A 3 6.69 1.25 5.72
N LYS A 4 7.91 1.80 5.70
CA LYS A 4 8.42 2.68 6.77
C LYS A 4 7.61 3.97 6.87
N ASP A 5 7.23 4.54 5.74
CA ASP A 5 6.44 5.77 5.67
C ASP A 5 5.03 5.52 6.22
N ILE A 6 4.40 4.40 5.83
CA ILE A 6 3.06 4.01 6.30
C ILE A 6 3.04 3.81 7.83
N VAL A 7 4.08 3.19 8.38
CA VAL A 7 4.23 3.06 9.84
C VAL A 7 4.30 4.43 10.51
N LYS A 8 5.09 5.35 9.94
CA LYS A 8 5.25 6.70 10.49
C LYS A 8 3.96 7.52 10.45
N GLU A 9 3.21 7.44 9.35
CA GLU A 9 1.96 8.20 9.18
C GLU A 9 0.79 7.62 9.99
N SER A 10 0.66 6.28 10.01
CA SER A 10 -0.45 5.62 10.70
C SER A 10 -0.29 5.62 12.23
N SER A 11 0.91 5.87 12.75
CA SER A 11 1.25 5.72 14.19
C SER A 11 0.94 4.31 14.74
N LEU A 12 0.84 3.31 13.86
CA LEU A 12 0.60 1.92 14.22
C LEU A 12 1.92 1.14 14.38
N ALA A 13 1.87 0.07 15.16
CA ALA A 13 3.01 -0.83 15.27
C ALA A 13 3.36 -1.47 13.91
N PRO A 14 4.65 -1.66 13.58
CA PRO A 14 5.07 -2.25 12.30
C PRO A 14 4.42 -3.61 11.98
N ARG A 15 4.19 -4.44 13.00
CA ARG A 15 3.53 -5.74 12.83
C ARG A 15 2.06 -5.59 12.42
N THR A 16 1.37 -4.60 12.98
CA THR A 16 -0.02 -4.28 12.65
C THR A 16 -0.11 -3.74 11.23
N VAL A 17 0.80 -2.86 10.83
CA VAL A 17 0.87 -2.34 9.46
C VAL A 17 1.11 -3.48 8.46
N ARG A 18 2.03 -4.39 8.75
CA ARG A 18 2.27 -5.56 7.88
C ARG A 18 1.02 -6.44 7.74
N TYR A 19 0.31 -6.67 8.85
CA TYR A 19 -0.95 -7.43 8.82
C TYR A 19 -2.03 -6.71 8.00
N ALA A 20 -2.20 -5.40 8.20
CA ALA A 20 -3.14 -4.58 7.45
C ALA A 20 -2.83 -4.57 5.95
N LEU A 21 -1.57 -4.42 5.56
CA LEU A 21 -1.15 -4.48 4.16
C LEU A 21 -1.42 -5.86 3.54
N LYS A 22 -1.13 -6.95 4.25
CA LYS A 22 -1.49 -8.29 3.77
C LYS A 22 -2.99 -8.42 3.53
N ARG A 23 -3.82 -7.97 4.47
CA ARG A 23 -5.29 -7.98 4.34
C ARG A 23 -5.77 -7.11 3.17
N LEU A 24 -5.27 -5.89 3.05
CA LEU A 24 -5.64 -4.97 1.97
C LEU A 24 -5.26 -5.53 0.59
N LYS A 25 -4.12 -6.22 0.50
CA LYS A 25 -3.69 -6.93 -0.71
C LYS A 25 -4.62 -8.09 -1.05
N GLU A 26 -4.99 -8.90 -0.06
CA GLU A 26 -5.96 -10.00 -0.22
C GLU A 26 -7.33 -9.50 -0.71
N GLN A 27 -7.74 -8.29 -0.31
CA GLN A 27 -8.96 -7.63 -0.78
C GLN A 27 -8.81 -6.91 -2.13
N GLY A 28 -7.61 -6.91 -2.73
CA GLY A 28 -7.34 -6.24 -4.01
C GLY A 28 -7.36 -4.71 -3.95
N LEU A 29 -7.30 -4.12 -2.76
CA LEU A 29 -7.37 -2.67 -2.53
C LEU A 29 -6.01 -1.98 -2.71
N ILE A 30 -4.90 -2.72 -2.62
CA ILE A 30 -3.55 -2.19 -2.79
C ILE A 30 -2.72 -3.05 -3.76
N LEU A 31 -1.74 -2.43 -4.39
CA LEU A 31 -0.73 -3.08 -5.21
C LEU A 31 0.66 -2.91 -4.58
N GLU A 32 1.46 -3.97 -4.67
CA GLU A 32 2.88 -3.98 -4.33
C GLU A 32 3.68 -3.86 -5.63
N LYS A 33 4.51 -2.81 -5.72
CA LYS A 33 5.44 -2.58 -6.84
C LYS A 33 6.87 -2.56 -6.32
N PHE A 34 7.79 -3.10 -7.10
CA PHE A 34 9.21 -2.96 -6.78
C PHE A 34 9.65 -1.51 -6.96
N ASN A 35 10.49 -1.03 -6.05
CA ASN A 35 11.12 0.26 -6.23
C ASN A 35 12.26 0.11 -7.26
N PHE A 36 12.11 0.73 -8.44
CA PHE A 36 13.13 0.72 -9.48
C PHE A 36 14.45 1.39 -9.07
N ARG A 37 14.44 2.26 -8.02
CA ARG A 37 15.64 2.90 -7.49
C ARG A 37 16.38 2.05 -6.45
N ASP A 38 15.67 1.20 -5.71
CA ASP A 38 16.27 0.25 -4.75
C ASP A 38 15.38 -1.00 -4.68
N ALA A 39 15.81 -2.08 -5.32
CA ALA A 39 15.05 -3.33 -5.42
C ALA A 39 14.75 -4.01 -4.06
N ARG A 40 15.43 -3.60 -2.98
CA ARG A 40 15.15 -4.10 -1.62
C ARG A 40 13.89 -3.49 -1.03
N GLN A 41 13.38 -2.41 -1.61
CA GLN A 41 12.20 -1.69 -1.14
C GLN A 41 10.98 -2.01 -2.00
N ILE A 42 9.85 -2.20 -1.31
CA ILE A 42 8.54 -2.35 -1.93
C ILE A 42 7.77 -1.03 -1.76
N ILE A 43 7.20 -0.56 -2.85
CA ILE A 43 6.27 0.57 -2.90
C ILE A 43 4.87 -0.01 -2.84
N TYR A 44 4.09 0.46 -1.88
CA TYR A 44 2.66 0.22 -1.78
C TYR A 44 1.90 1.36 -2.45
N GLU A 45 0.92 1.00 -3.26
CA GLU A 45 0.05 1.93 -3.98
C GLU A 45 -1.40 1.51 -3.76
N CYS A 46 -2.26 2.46 -3.37
CA CYS A 46 -3.68 2.20 -3.25
C CYS A 46 -4.29 2.10 -4.66
N ARG A 47 -5.12 1.10 -4.89
CA ARG A 47 -5.93 1.01 -6.10
C ARG A 47 -6.97 2.13 -6.02
N ASN A 48 -6.72 3.20 -6.77
CA ASN A 48 -7.66 4.31 -6.82
C ASN A 48 -8.93 3.85 -7.56
N MET A 49 -9.99 3.54 -6.82
CA MET A 49 -11.28 3.13 -7.39
C MET A 49 -12.07 4.31 -7.95
N ASP A 50 -11.60 5.55 -7.74
CA ASP A 50 -12.33 6.76 -8.10
C ASP A 50 -12.38 7.01 -9.62
N SER A 51 -11.49 6.40 -10.41
CA SER A 51 -11.55 6.52 -11.88
C SER A 51 -12.73 5.77 -12.53
N GLN A 52 -13.51 4.98 -11.79
CA GLN A 52 -14.67 4.26 -12.35
C GLN A 52 -16.02 4.97 -12.10
N ARG A 53 -16.05 6.08 -11.36
CA ARG A 53 -17.30 6.81 -11.05
C ARG A 53 -17.59 8.00 -11.98
N ALA A 54 -16.66 8.39 -12.84
CA ALA A 54 -16.79 9.58 -13.70
C ALA A 54 -17.36 9.30 -15.10
N THR A 55 -17.92 8.11 -15.36
CA THR A 55 -18.46 7.73 -16.69
C THR A 55 -19.96 7.40 -16.66
N ALA A 56 -20.75 8.06 -15.81
CA ALA A 56 -22.21 7.96 -15.85
C ALA A 56 -22.84 9.32 -16.16
#